data_AF-A0A930LBP4-F1
#
_entry.id   AF-A0A930LBP4-F1
#
_cell.length_a   1.000
_cell.length_b   1.000
_cell.length_c   1.000
_cell.angle_alpha   90.00
_cell.angle_beta   90.00
_cell.angle_gamma   90.00
#
_symmetry.space_group_name_H-M   'P 1'
#
loop_
_entity.id
_entity.type
_entity.pdbx_description
1 polymer ?
#
loop_
_entity_poly.entity_id
_entity_poly.type
_entity_poly.pdbx_seq_one_letter_code
_entity_poly.pdbx_strand_id
1 'polypeptide(L)'
;MTIRTPRIRQAAETCQVSHALAHNIITWYGEWTAKQATSATQPTTVSYLGIVEFSNGTPSYGLSERQPLEAQYAAFAAKYGYDIELARTVLAAYASTITRELATSGRAVLRGIGALHVSDTGKVRFNRSTAVAKWEGTDTTFRTCVNPAFRQRFNDLQEATA
;
A
#
# COMPACT_ATOMS: atom_id res chain seq x y z
N MET A 1 -20.90 10.45 15.37
CA MET A 1 -20.54 10.01 14.00
C MET A 1 -19.06 9.67 13.95
N THR A 2 -18.71 8.39 14.00
CA THR A 2 -17.32 7.94 14.00
C THR A 2 -17.15 6.89 12.91
N ILE A 3 -16.86 7.34 11.70
CA ILE A 3 -16.30 6.47 10.67
C ILE A 3 -14.84 6.22 11.06
N ARG A 4 -14.62 5.47 12.16
CA ARG A 4 -13.28 5.02 12.57
C ARG A 4 -12.94 3.83 11.69
N THR A 5 -11.95 4.01 10.82
CA THR A 5 -11.39 3.05 9.86
C THR A 5 -11.24 1.64 10.47
N PRO A 6 -12.16 0.69 10.17
CA PRO A 6 -12.21 -0.61 10.86
C PRO A 6 -10.92 -1.42 10.67
N ARG A 7 -10.27 -1.31 9.51
CA ARG A 7 -8.98 -1.98 9.23
C ARG A 7 -7.83 -1.52 10.13
N ILE A 8 -7.74 -0.22 10.42
CA ILE A 8 -6.67 0.32 11.28
C ILE A 8 -6.85 -0.18 12.70
N ARG A 9 -8.09 -0.25 13.18
CA ARG A 9 -8.41 -0.86 14.48
C ARG A 9 -8.02 -2.34 14.52
N GLN A 10 -8.42 -3.12 13.52
CA GLN A 10 -8.07 -4.54 13.46
C GLN A 10 -6.56 -4.77 13.43
N ALA A 11 -5.81 -3.96 12.68
CA ALA A 11 -4.35 -4.03 12.68
C ALA A 11 -3.77 -3.68 14.06
N ALA A 12 -4.27 -2.63 14.72
CA ALA A 12 -3.85 -2.25 16.06
C ALA A 12 -4.09 -3.37 17.09
N GLU A 13 -5.27 -3.99 17.06
CA GLU A 13 -5.64 -5.11 17.92
C GLU A 13 -4.74 -6.33 17.68
N THR A 14 -4.50 -6.68 16.40
CA THR A 14 -3.63 -7.79 16.00
C THR A 14 -2.19 -7.60 16.51
N CYS A 15 -1.69 -6.36 16.44
CA CYS A 15 -0.33 -6.02 16.85
C CYS A 15 -0.21 -5.61 18.33
N GLN A 16 -1.32 -5.61 19.07
CA GLN A 16 -1.37 -5.18 20.48
C GLN A 16 -0.80 -3.76 20.71
N VAL A 17 -1.05 -2.84 19.78
CA VAL A 17 -0.66 -1.42 19.87
C VAL A 17 -1.87 -0.51 20.03
N SER A 18 -1.64 0.74 20.44
CA SER A 18 -2.73 1.72 20.48
C SER A 18 -3.25 2.02 19.07
N HIS A 19 -4.57 2.23 18.95
CA HIS A 19 -5.19 2.63 17.69
C HIS A 19 -4.59 3.93 17.12
N ALA A 20 -4.21 4.87 18.00
CA ALA A 20 -3.57 6.13 17.59
C ALA A 20 -2.19 5.89 16.95
N LEU A 21 -1.38 5.00 17.52
CA LEU A 21 -0.08 4.66 16.97
C LEU A 21 -0.20 3.96 15.61
N ALA A 22 -1.08 2.96 15.51
CA ALA A 22 -1.33 2.27 14.24
C ALA A 22 -1.83 3.24 13.16
N HIS A 23 -2.76 4.13 13.52
CA HIS A 23 -3.28 5.15 12.62
C HIS A 23 -2.17 6.07 12.10
N ASN A 24 -1.27 6.53 12.99
CA ASN A 24 -0.13 7.34 12.60
C ASN A 24 0.80 6.58 11.65
N ILE A 25 1.27 5.39 12.03
CA ILE A 25 2.17 4.58 11.18
C ILE A 25 1.58 4.39 9.77
N ILE A 26 0.31 3.98 9.66
CA ILE A 26 -0.34 3.68 8.38
C ILE A 26 -0.55 4.93 7.53
N THR A 27 -0.97 6.04 8.15
CA THR A 27 -1.22 7.30 7.44
C THR A 27 0.08 7.87 6.89
N TRP A 28 1.09 8.00 7.74
CA TRP A 28 2.39 8.55 7.37
C TRP A 28 3.12 7.66 6.37
N TYR A 29 2.95 6.34 6.44
CA TYR A 29 3.52 5.44 5.42
C TYR A 29 2.89 5.66 4.05
N GLY A 30 1.57 5.86 3.97
CA GLY A 30 0.90 6.18 2.70
C GLY A 30 1.45 7.46 2.06
N GLU A 31 1.55 8.54 2.85
CA GLU A 31 2.13 9.81 2.41
C GLU A 31 3.61 9.66 2.00
N TRP A 32 4.38 8.93 2.80
CA TRP A 32 5.79 8.67 2.53
C TRP A 32 5.99 7.92 1.22
N THR A 33 5.24 6.83 0.97
CA THR A 33 5.35 6.06 -0.28
C THR A 33 5.03 6.91 -1.50
N ALA A 34 3.98 7.74 -1.43
CA ALA A 34 3.64 8.65 -2.51
C ALA A 34 4.75 9.69 -2.75
N LYS A 35 5.31 10.26 -1.67
CA LYS A 35 6.43 11.21 -1.76
C LYS A 35 7.68 10.58 -2.37
N GLN A 36 8.03 9.35 -2.02
CA GLN A 36 9.16 8.66 -2.64
C GLN A 36 8.99 8.52 -4.16
N ALA A 37 7.77 8.19 -4.61
CA ALA A 37 7.50 8.07 -6.04
C ALA A 37 7.54 9.41 -6.79
N THR A 38 7.21 10.52 -6.13
CA THR A 38 7.10 11.83 -6.78
C THR A 38 8.35 12.69 -6.67
N SER A 39 9.12 12.56 -5.58
CA SER A 39 10.30 13.40 -5.33
C SER A 39 11.62 12.75 -5.74
N ALA A 40 11.61 11.51 -6.23
CA ALA A 40 12.84 10.84 -6.65
C ALA A 40 13.41 11.50 -7.91
N THR A 41 14.68 11.88 -7.83
CA THR A 41 15.44 12.48 -8.94
C THR A 41 15.86 11.44 -9.99
N GLN A 42 15.83 10.16 -9.62
CA GLN A 42 16.04 9.02 -10.50
C GLN A 42 14.75 8.20 -10.62
N PRO A 43 14.53 7.49 -11.74
CA PRO A 43 13.44 6.53 -11.86
C PRO A 43 13.43 5.54 -10.70
N THR A 44 12.31 5.43 -10.01
CA THR A 44 12.14 4.52 -8.88
C THR A 44 10.77 3.87 -8.90
N THR A 45 10.71 2.65 -8.37
CA THR A 45 9.44 2.00 -8.04
C THR A 45 9.41 1.65 -6.57
N VAL A 46 8.42 2.21 -5.89
CA VAL A 46 8.10 1.92 -4.50
C VAL A 46 6.75 1.22 -4.41
N SER A 47 6.52 0.48 -3.33
CA SER A 47 5.30 -0.28 -3.17
C SER A 47 4.58 0.12 -1.90
N TYR A 48 3.31 0.47 -2.03
CA TYR A 48 2.44 0.62 -0.89
C TYR A 48 2.05 -0.78 -0.40
N LEU A 49 2.66 -1.18 0.72
CA LEU A 49 2.38 -2.41 1.46
C LEU A 49 2.65 -3.70 0.66
N GLY A 50 3.41 -3.63 -0.43
CA GLY A 50 3.58 -4.75 -1.35
C GLY A 50 2.37 -5.04 -2.25
N ILE A 51 1.32 -4.20 -2.20
CA ILE A 51 0.05 -4.43 -2.92
C ILE A 51 -0.05 -3.60 -4.20
N VAL A 52 0.25 -2.30 -4.08
CA VAL A 52 0.21 -1.35 -5.20
C VAL A 52 1.60 -0.79 -5.40
N GLU A 53 2.01 -0.60 -6.66
CA GLU A 53 3.29 0.00 -7.01
C GLU A 53 3.08 1.40 -7.55
N PHE A 54 4.02 2.26 -7.22
CA PHE A 54 4.10 3.65 -7.65
C PHE A 54 5.44 3.78 -8.35
N SER A 55 5.41 4.15 -9.63
CA SER A 55 6.63 4.26 -10.44
C SER A 55 6.65 5.56 -11.23
N ASN A 56 7.74 6.31 -11.15
CA ASN A 56 7.98 7.50 -11.98
C ASN A 56 8.92 7.20 -13.17
N GLY A 57 9.34 5.95 -13.35
CA GLY A 57 10.17 5.50 -14.46
C GLY A 57 9.36 5.14 -15.73
N THR A 58 10.08 4.87 -16.81
CA THR A 58 9.52 4.28 -18.04
C THR A 58 8.96 2.87 -17.76
N PRO A 59 7.93 2.40 -18.49
CA PRO A 59 7.18 1.18 -18.16
C PRO A 59 8.01 -0.10 -17.97
N SER A 60 9.15 -0.19 -18.66
CA SER A 60 10.10 -1.29 -18.58
C SER A 60 11.11 -1.15 -17.43
N TYR A 61 11.43 0.07 -16.98
CA TYR A 61 12.36 0.33 -15.87
C TYR A 61 11.72 0.11 -14.49
N GLY A 62 10.39 0.26 -14.40
CA GLY A 62 9.69 0.17 -13.12
C GLY A 62 9.78 -1.19 -12.41
N LEU A 63 10.11 -2.27 -13.11
CA LEU A 63 10.29 -3.60 -12.50
C LEU A 63 11.74 -3.86 -12.05
N SER A 64 12.74 -3.26 -12.71
CA SER A 64 14.16 -3.42 -12.37
C SER A 64 14.60 -2.52 -11.22
N GLU A 65 13.98 -1.34 -11.08
CA GLU A 65 14.29 -0.34 -10.04
C GLU A 65 13.37 -0.47 -8.80
N ARG A 66 12.82 -1.66 -8.56
CA ARG A 66 11.92 -1.92 -7.43
C ARG A 66 12.72 -1.96 -6.14
N GLN A 67 12.46 -1.02 -5.24
CA GLN A 67 13.02 -1.08 -3.90
C GLN A 67 12.41 -2.27 -3.13
N PRO A 68 13.23 -3.12 -2.47
CA PRO A 68 12.72 -4.17 -1.61
C PRO A 68 11.77 -3.61 -0.55
N LEU A 69 10.64 -4.30 -0.30
CA LEU A 69 9.63 -3.81 0.64
C LEU A 69 10.19 -3.65 2.06
N GLU A 70 11.04 -4.58 2.51
CA GLU A 70 11.73 -4.49 3.80
C GLU A 70 12.62 -3.25 3.91
N ALA A 71 13.33 -2.90 2.83
CA ALA A 71 14.15 -1.69 2.79
C ALA A 71 13.28 -0.41 2.87
N GLN A 72 12.10 -0.41 2.25
CA GLN A 72 11.15 0.70 2.35
C GLN A 72 10.63 0.87 3.78
N TYR A 73 10.29 -0.23 4.47
CA TYR A 73 9.86 -0.17 5.87
C TYR A 73 10.97 0.36 6.79
N ALA A 74 12.20 -0.10 6.61
CA ALA A 74 13.35 0.40 7.37
C ALA A 74 13.58 1.91 7.13
N ALA A 75 13.57 2.36 5.88
CA ALA A 75 13.74 3.78 5.53
C ALA A 75 12.60 4.67 6.06
N PHE A 76 11.36 4.18 6.00
CA PHE A 76 10.20 4.84 6.59
C PHE A 76 10.34 4.97 8.11
N ALA A 77 10.63 3.86 8.80
CA ALA A 77 10.75 3.84 10.25
C ALA A 77 11.87 4.77 10.74
N ALA A 78 13.04 4.75 10.08
CA ALA A 78 14.14 5.65 10.37
C ALA A 78 13.77 7.13 10.19
N LYS A 79 13.02 7.48 9.14
CA LYS A 79 12.60 8.87 8.87
C LYS A 79 11.65 9.42 9.94
N TYR A 80 10.78 8.59 10.50
CA TYR A 80 9.75 9.00 11.45
C TYR A 80 10.06 8.61 12.90
N GLY A 81 11.22 8.00 13.16
CA GLY A 81 11.64 7.61 14.51
C GLY A 81 10.84 6.44 15.09
N TYR A 82 10.31 5.55 14.26
CA TYR A 82 9.63 4.33 14.71
C TYR A 82 10.63 3.18 14.87
N ASP A 83 10.32 2.25 15.78
CA ASP A 83 10.94 0.93 15.76
C ASP A 83 10.61 0.21 14.44
N ILE A 84 11.63 -0.35 13.79
CA ILE A 84 11.51 -0.95 12.45
C ILE A 84 10.58 -2.15 12.48
N GLU A 85 10.75 -3.02 13.48
CA GLU A 85 9.98 -4.25 13.61
C GLU A 85 8.51 -3.97 13.93
N LEU A 86 8.25 -2.99 14.78
CA LEU A 86 6.92 -2.50 15.09
C LEU A 86 6.22 -1.93 13.85
N ALA A 87 6.87 -1.01 13.14
CA ALA A 87 6.32 -0.39 11.94
C ALA A 87 6.01 -1.46 10.89
N ARG A 88 6.95 -2.39 10.66
CA ARG A 88 6.77 -3.53 9.76
C ARG A 88 5.56 -4.36 10.14
N THR A 89 5.45 -4.75 11.41
CA THR A 89 4.38 -5.62 11.90
C THR A 89 3.00 -4.96 11.74
N VAL A 90 2.88 -3.67 12.08
CA VAL A 90 1.63 -2.90 11.91
C VAL A 90 1.25 -2.77 10.44
N LEU A 91 2.20 -2.44 9.56
CA LEU A 91 1.96 -2.27 8.14
C LEU A 91 1.58 -3.61 7.47
N ALA A 92 2.25 -4.70 7.85
CA ALA A 92 1.93 -6.05 7.39
C ALA A 92 0.52 -6.48 7.83
N ALA A 93 0.16 -6.28 9.10
CA ALA A 93 -1.18 -6.59 9.60
C ALA A 93 -2.26 -5.79 8.85
N TYR A 94 -2.01 -4.50 8.60
CA TYR A 94 -2.91 -3.68 7.81
C TYR A 94 -3.04 -4.17 6.36
N ALA A 95 -1.94 -4.57 5.72
CA ALA A 95 -1.94 -5.19 4.39
C ALA A 95 -2.80 -6.46 4.35
N SER A 96 -2.70 -7.31 5.37
CA SER A 96 -3.53 -8.51 5.52
C SER A 96 -5.01 -8.17 5.65
N THR A 97 -5.39 -7.12 6.40
CA THR A 97 -6.80 -6.68 6.49
C THR A 97 -7.35 -6.22 5.13
N ILE A 98 -6.54 -5.51 4.34
CA ILE A 98 -6.91 -5.08 2.97
C ILE A 98 -7.13 -6.30 2.07
N THR A 99 -6.23 -7.28 2.14
CA THR A 99 -6.28 -8.48 1.32
C THR A 99 -7.52 -9.31 1.64
N ARG A 100 -7.85 -9.44 2.93
CA ARG A 100 -9.07 -10.11 3.39
C ARG A 100 -10.33 -9.39 2.93
N GLU A 101 -10.37 -8.06 3.04
CA GLU A 101 -11.50 -7.27 2.53
C GLU A 101 -11.68 -7.49 1.03
N LEU A 102 -10.58 -7.41 0.25
CA LEU A 102 -10.63 -7.63 -1.20
C LEU A 102 -11.13 -9.03 -1.56
N ALA A 103 -10.70 -10.06 -0.84
CA ALA A 103 -11.15 -11.44 -1.06
C ALA A 103 -12.62 -11.68 -0.70
N THR A 104 -13.14 -10.98 0.30
CA THR A 104 -14.51 -11.18 0.81
C THR A 104 -15.55 -10.33 0.10
N SER A 105 -15.23 -9.09 -0.24
CA SER A 105 -16.17 -8.14 -0.84
C SER A 105 -15.90 -7.86 -2.32
N GLY A 106 -14.78 -8.37 -2.87
CA GLY A 106 -14.32 -8.02 -4.21
C GLY A 106 -13.80 -6.59 -4.34
N ARG A 107 -13.76 -5.78 -3.25
CA ARG A 107 -13.36 -4.37 -3.29
C ARG A 107 -12.71 -3.90 -1.99
N ALA A 108 -11.58 -3.20 -2.09
CA ALA A 108 -10.94 -2.57 -0.93
C ALA A 108 -10.53 -1.12 -1.23
N VAL A 109 -11.07 -0.17 -0.47
CA VAL A 109 -10.73 1.27 -0.64
C VAL A 109 -9.53 1.64 0.20
N LEU A 110 -8.44 2.06 -0.40
CA LEU A 110 -7.23 2.56 0.25
C LEU A 110 -7.32 4.08 0.37
N ARG A 111 -7.70 4.59 1.55
CA ARG A 111 -7.92 6.04 1.76
C ARG A 111 -6.67 6.84 1.39
N GLY A 112 -6.88 7.94 0.68
CA GLY A 112 -5.79 8.77 0.15
C GLY A 112 -5.09 8.17 -1.07
N ILE A 113 -5.14 6.84 -1.27
CA ILE A 113 -4.38 6.09 -2.28
C ILE A 113 -5.21 5.72 -3.52
N GLY A 114 -6.37 5.06 -3.34
CA GLY A 114 -7.18 4.54 -4.44
C GLY A 114 -8.11 3.43 -4.01
N ALA A 115 -8.56 2.61 -4.95
CA ALA A 115 -9.42 1.46 -4.69
C ALA A 115 -8.99 0.23 -5.50
N LEU A 116 -8.88 -0.90 -4.82
CA LEU A 116 -8.71 -2.22 -5.41
C LEU A 116 -10.09 -2.82 -5.70
N HIS A 117 -10.20 -3.54 -6.81
CA HIS A 117 -11.38 -4.35 -7.12
C HIS A 117 -11.00 -5.59 -7.91
N VAL A 118 -11.73 -6.68 -7.70
CA VAL A 118 -11.67 -7.88 -8.54
C VAL A 118 -12.60 -7.66 -9.73
N SER A 119 -12.06 -7.72 -10.94
CA SER A 119 -12.87 -7.63 -12.17
C SER A 119 -13.63 -8.93 -12.44
N ASP A 120 -14.62 -8.90 -13.33
CA ASP A 120 -15.41 -10.08 -13.75
C ASP A 120 -14.55 -11.24 -14.28
N THR A 121 -13.34 -10.93 -14.76
CA THR A 121 -12.34 -11.93 -15.20
C THR A 121 -11.47 -12.49 -14.07
N GLY A 122 -11.83 -12.25 -12.80
CA GLY A 122 -11.06 -12.64 -11.60
C GLY A 122 -9.79 -11.82 -11.36
N LYS A 123 -9.45 -10.89 -12.27
CA LYS A 123 -8.19 -10.12 -12.18
C LYS A 123 -8.33 -8.95 -11.22
N VAL A 124 -7.40 -8.82 -10.27
CA VAL A 124 -7.29 -7.64 -9.40
C VAL A 124 -6.88 -6.40 -10.22
N ARG A 125 -7.60 -5.31 -10.02
CA ARG A 125 -7.41 -4.00 -10.66
C ARG A 125 -7.29 -2.92 -9.60
N PHE A 126 -6.65 -1.81 -9.97
CA PHE A 126 -6.46 -0.66 -9.08
C PHE A 126 -6.86 0.64 -9.79
N ASN A 127 -7.76 1.38 -9.15
CA ASN A 127 -8.16 2.72 -9.57
C ASN A 127 -7.54 3.74 -8.60
N ARG A 128 -6.58 4.54 -9.09
CA ARG A 128 -5.90 5.55 -8.29
C ARG A 128 -6.87 6.63 -7.81
N SER A 129 -6.70 7.09 -6.57
CA SER A 129 -7.44 8.26 -6.06
C SER A 129 -6.85 9.55 -6.61
N THR A 130 -7.71 10.53 -6.91
CA THR A 130 -7.29 11.90 -7.20
C THR A 130 -6.67 12.60 -5.99
N ALA A 131 -6.87 12.08 -4.78
CA ALA A 131 -6.27 12.62 -3.56
C ALA A 131 -4.75 12.39 -3.49
N VAL A 132 -4.22 11.28 -4.05
CA VAL A 132 -2.76 11.07 -4.14
C VAL A 132 -2.12 12.18 -4.96
N ALA A 133 -2.80 12.64 -6.03
CA ALA A 133 -2.30 13.72 -6.87
C ALA A 133 -2.28 15.09 -6.16
N LYS A 134 -2.89 15.20 -4.97
CA LYS A 134 -2.93 16.44 -4.17
C LYS A 134 -1.94 16.46 -3.01
N TRP A 135 -1.24 15.36 -2.72
CA TRP A 135 -0.21 15.34 -1.69
C TRP A 135 1.01 16.14 -2.19
N GLU A 136 1.08 17.41 -1.77
CA GLU A 136 2.16 18.38 -2.05
C GLU A 136 2.39 18.78 -3.52
N GLY A 137 1.33 19.02 -4.30
CA GLY A 137 1.47 19.66 -5.63
C GLY A 137 2.32 18.86 -6.63
N THR A 138 2.51 17.56 -6.36
CA THR A 138 3.36 16.68 -7.14
C THR A 138 2.66 16.32 -8.44
N ASP A 139 3.39 16.55 -9.53
CA ASP A 139 2.98 16.29 -10.88
C ASP A 139 2.42 14.86 -11.05
N THR A 140 1.43 14.74 -11.93
CA THR A 140 0.63 13.53 -12.18
C THR A 140 1.40 12.37 -12.84
N THR A 141 2.72 12.48 -12.90
CA THR A 141 3.63 11.74 -13.78
C THR A 141 3.97 10.33 -13.33
N PHE A 142 3.73 9.98 -12.06
CA PHE A 142 3.93 8.60 -11.60
C PHE A 142 2.73 7.71 -11.97
N ARG A 143 3.05 6.51 -12.41
CA ARG A 143 2.12 5.45 -12.79
C ARG A 143 1.84 4.58 -11.58
N THR A 144 0.65 3.98 -11.55
CA THR A 144 0.28 3.00 -10.52
C THR A 144 -0.20 1.71 -11.13
N CYS A 145 0.22 0.58 -10.56
CA CYS A 145 -0.28 -0.74 -10.93
C CYS A 145 -0.41 -1.63 -9.69
N VAL A 146 -1.17 -2.72 -9.82
CA VAL A 146 -1.17 -3.78 -8.81
C VAL A 146 0.17 -4.51 -8.89
N ASN A 147 0.83 -4.73 -7.75
CA ASN A 147 2.08 -5.48 -7.70
C ASN A 147 1.87 -6.88 -8.32
N PRO A 148 2.63 -7.26 -9.36
CA PRO A 148 2.47 -8.54 -10.04
C PRO A 148 2.59 -9.75 -9.11
N ALA A 149 3.51 -9.71 -8.15
CA ALA A 149 3.71 -10.79 -7.20
C ALA A 149 2.55 -10.89 -6.20
N PHE A 150 1.99 -9.76 -5.77
CA PHE A 150 0.75 -9.75 -4.99
C PHE A 150 -0.40 -10.36 -5.78
N ARG A 151 -0.57 -9.93 -7.03
CA ARG A 151 -1.65 -10.41 -7.90
C ARG A 151 -1.57 -11.92 -8.12
N GLN A 152 -0.38 -12.46 -8.33
CA GLN A 152 -0.19 -13.91 -8.47
C GLN A 152 -0.63 -14.62 -7.17
N ARG A 153 -0.06 -14.24 -6.02
CA ARG A 153 -0.41 -14.84 -4.72
C ARG A 153 -1.89 -14.73 -4.40
N PHE A 154 -2.52 -13.61 -4.74
CA PHE A 154 -3.96 -13.42 -4.51
C PHE A 154 -4.79 -14.37 -5.37
N ASN A 155 -4.42 -14.55 -6.65
CA ASN A 155 -5.09 -15.49 -7.53
C ASN A 155 -4.91 -16.94 -7.05
N ASP A 156 -3.69 -17.33 -6.66
CA ASP A 156 -3.40 -18.67 -6.12
C ASP A 156 -4.25 -18.96 -4.87
N LEU A 157 -4.44 -17.96 -4.00
CA LEU A 157 -5.30 -18.06 -2.82
C LEU A 157 -6.78 -18.24 -3.17
N GLN A 158 -7.26 -17.57 -4.22
CA GLN A 158 -8.66 -17.72 -4.67
C GLN A 158 -8.89 -19.12 -5.24
N GLU A 159 -7.96 -19.64 -6.05
CA GLU A 159 -8.03 -20.99 -6.62
C GLU A 159 -8.00 -22.08 -5.56
N ALA A 160 -7.23 -21.91 -4.48
CA ALA A 160 -7.18 -22.86 -3.36
C ALA A 160 -8.47 -22.89 -2.50
N THR A 161 -9.33 -21.88 -2.63
CA THR A 161 -10.58 -21.74 -1.85
C THR A 161 -11.85 -21.98 -2.68
N ALA A 162 -11.71 -22.20 -3.98
CA ALA A 162 -12.79 -22.49 -4.93
C ALA A 162 -13.01 -24.01 -5.07
#